data_AF-A0A9D8IRE1-F1
#
_entry.id   AF-A0A9D8IRE1-F1
#
_cell.length_a   1.000
_cell.length_b   1.000
_cell.length_c   1.000
_cell.angle_alpha   90.00
_cell.angle_beta   90.00
_cell.angle_gamma   90.00
#
_symmetry.space_group_name_H-M   'P 1'
#
loop_
_entity.id
_entity.type
_entity.pdbx_description
1 polymer ?
#
loop_
_entity_poly.entity_id
_entity_poly.type
_entity_poly.pdbx_seq_one_letter_code
_entity_poly.pdbx_strand_id
1 'polypeptide(L)'
;MHRNPRNDLNPRLSVATLGVAVGGAVTVAVSLAVAPAVAGGDACRAAAAAEAASCQPTVDLAICLDTSGSMQGLIDTARARIWDVVSDLATAQPVPKLRVALITFGNDGHRAENGWTSVDSAFTDDLDTISMKLFALATNGGTEFVGRAVDTATRTLDWTPGDKSLKLIVIAGNESADQDAEVRYGDASRRAIEKGIMVNSIYCGDPADALAPAWREVAKLADGHYAAINQAEGAVAISTPFDDRLAALSSTLNETYLPYGAQAEWGAANQTRQDGNASGMSTAVAAQRCGAKASSLYNNRGWDLVDACKDASFKLESVKKDELPEAMQSMTPDERTAHVAAMAARRAEIQKQVQEIGLEREKFLNAERARLASESPRFEHVIRDAVRAQATAKGMNFPAPATAPAIAAPTEPAAPAAPLAGSIKDGC
;
A
#
# COMPACT_ATOMS: atom_id res chain seq x y z
N MET A 1 -37.31 60.27 25.20
CA MET A 1 -36.40 60.65 24.10
C MET A 1 -35.14 61.30 24.70
N HIS A 2 -34.33 60.70 25.60
CA HIS A 2 -33.47 59.49 25.59
C HIS A 2 -32.28 59.64 24.61
N ARG A 3 -31.14 60.23 25.01
CA ARG A 3 -30.05 59.90 25.98
C ARG A 3 -29.03 58.84 25.49
N ASN A 4 -27.79 59.34 25.34
CA ASN A 4 -26.45 58.72 25.35
C ASN A 4 -26.22 57.81 26.59
N PRO A 5 -25.24 56.86 26.66
CA PRO A 5 -23.77 57.13 26.68
C PRO A 5 -22.88 56.04 25.97
N ARG A 6 -21.71 56.37 25.38
CA ARG A 6 -20.32 56.40 25.93
C ARG A 6 -19.89 55.26 26.87
N ASN A 7 -18.81 54.54 26.49
CA ASN A 7 -17.67 54.30 27.39
C ASN A 7 -16.41 53.85 26.62
N ASP A 8 -15.45 54.77 26.49
CA ASP A 8 -14.01 54.52 26.35
C ASP A 8 -13.39 55.06 27.65
N LEU A 9 -12.57 54.29 28.35
CA LEU A 9 -11.66 54.80 29.37
C LEU A 9 -10.49 53.83 29.58
N ASN A 10 -9.31 54.29 29.19
CA ASN A 10 -8.02 53.85 29.65
C ASN A 10 -7.56 54.85 30.73
N PRO A 11 -6.77 54.46 31.74
CA PRO A 11 -5.69 55.37 32.11
C PRO A 11 -4.34 54.71 32.45
N ARG A 12 -3.31 55.44 32.04
CA ARG A 12 -1.90 55.40 32.43
C ARG A 12 -1.72 55.68 33.95
N LEU A 13 -0.67 55.16 34.60
CA LEU A 13 0.53 55.95 35.05
C LEU A 13 1.45 55.20 36.04
N SER A 14 2.74 55.44 35.83
CA SER A 14 3.86 55.64 36.78
C SER A 14 4.45 54.54 37.66
N VAL A 15 5.75 54.36 37.40
CA VAL A 15 6.85 53.94 38.29
C VAL A 15 7.09 54.98 39.40
N ALA A 16 7.28 54.53 40.64
CA ALA A 16 8.17 55.17 41.62
C ALA A 16 8.47 54.23 42.81
N THR A 17 9.70 54.34 43.29
CA THR A 17 10.48 53.48 44.19
C THR A 17 10.20 53.76 45.69
N LEU A 18 10.70 52.84 46.54
CA LEU A 18 11.25 53.00 47.91
C LEU A 18 10.37 52.55 49.11
N GLY A 19 10.93 51.67 49.97
CA GLY A 19 10.50 51.57 51.38
C GLY A 19 10.61 50.22 52.12
N VAL A 20 11.82 49.84 52.53
CA VAL A 20 12.24 49.25 53.84
C VAL A 20 11.36 48.20 54.59
N ALA A 21 11.92 46.97 54.67
CA ALA A 21 12.18 46.04 55.80
C ALA A 21 11.24 45.76 57.00
N VAL A 22 11.53 44.59 57.60
CA VAL A 22 11.12 43.97 58.90
C VAL A 22 9.86 43.10 58.75
N GLY A 23 9.83 41.78 59.00
CA GLY A 23 10.55 40.91 59.93
C GLY A 23 9.49 39.96 60.52
N GLY A 24 9.68 38.64 60.45
CA GLY A 24 8.71 37.69 61.00
C GLY A 24 8.93 36.24 60.54
N ALA A 25 9.60 35.47 61.39
CA ALA A 25 9.87 34.05 61.19
C ALA A 25 8.59 33.20 61.35
N VAL A 26 8.38 32.23 60.46
CA VAL A 26 7.59 31.01 60.77
C VAL A 26 8.30 29.80 60.16
N THR A 27 8.63 28.87 61.04
CA THR A 27 9.24 27.55 60.85
C THR A 27 8.46 26.66 59.87
N VAL A 28 9.14 26.13 58.84
CA VAL A 28 8.63 25.02 58.02
C VAL A 28 9.13 23.71 58.63
N ALA A 29 8.20 22.92 59.15
CA ALA A 29 8.46 21.54 59.57
C ALA A 29 8.65 20.66 58.33
N VAL A 30 9.80 19.99 58.24
CA VAL A 30 10.06 18.93 57.26
C VAL A 30 9.41 17.65 57.76
N SER A 31 8.28 17.27 57.17
CA SER A 31 7.70 15.94 57.34
C SER A 31 8.31 15.01 56.27
N LEU A 32 9.24 14.16 56.70
CA LEU A 32 9.78 13.06 55.90
C LEU A 32 8.73 11.94 55.84
N ALA A 33 7.89 11.94 54.80
CA ALA A 33 7.00 10.81 54.52
C ALA A 33 7.78 9.76 53.70
N VAL A 34 8.16 8.67 54.37
CA VAL A 34 8.66 7.45 53.72
C VAL A 34 7.47 6.75 53.06
N ALA A 35 7.43 6.78 51.72
CA ALA A 35 6.52 5.96 50.94
C ALA A 35 7.12 4.56 50.73
N PRO A 36 6.32 3.47 50.82
CA PRO A 36 6.84 2.13 50.64
C PRO A 36 7.11 1.86 49.16
N ALA A 37 8.30 1.33 48.87
CA ALA A 37 8.66 0.79 47.57
C ALA A 37 7.91 -0.52 47.35
N VAL A 38 6.92 -0.53 46.44
CA VAL A 38 6.30 -1.77 45.95
C VAL A 38 6.10 -1.67 44.43
N ALA A 39 6.69 -2.63 43.72
CA ALA A 39 6.45 -3.04 42.33
C ALA A 39 6.78 -2.04 41.19
N GLY A 40 8.06 -1.85 40.90
CA GLY A 40 8.57 -1.20 39.67
C GLY A 40 8.67 -2.12 38.42
N GLY A 41 7.88 -3.20 38.34
CA GLY A 41 7.98 -4.19 37.25
C GLY A 41 7.18 -3.84 35.98
N ASP A 42 5.99 -3.27 36.13
CA ASP A 42 5.07 -3.09 35.00
C ASP A 42 5.23 -1.74 34.28
N ALA A 43 5.72 -0.70 34.97
CA ALA A 43 5.93 0.61 34.35
C ALA A 43 7.09 0.61 33.33
N CYS A 44 8.15 -0.16 33.59
CA CYS A 44 9.29 -0.26 32.67
C CYS A 44 8.96 -1.11 31.43
N ARG A 45 8.03 -2.08 31.57
CA ARG A 45 7.58 -2.95 30.48
C ARG A 45 6.49 -2.29 29.62
N ALA A 46 5.64 -1.46 30.22
CA ALA A 46 4.68 -0.62 29.51
C ALA A 46 5.37 0.53 28.76
N ALA A 47 6.43 1.13 29.33
CA ALA A 47 7.25 2.12 28.63
C ALA A 47 8.02 1.50 27.45
N ALA A 48 8.61 0.31 27.62
CA ALA A 48 9.29 -0.41 26.53
C ALA A 48 8.32 -0.88 25.42
N ALA A 49 7.08 -1.23 25.76
CA ALA A 49 6.04 -1.56 24.79
C ALA A 49 5.51 -0.31 24.05
N ALA A 50 5.45 0.84 24.71
CA ALA A 50 5.10 2.12 24.10
C ALA A 50 6.22 2.69 23.21
N GLU A 51 7.49 2.47 23.56
CA GLU A 51 8.63 2.79 22.69
C GLU A 51 8.71 1.87 21.46
N ALA A 52 8.38 0.58 21.62
CA ALA A 52 8.28 -0.37 20.50
C ALA A 52 7.13 -0.04 19.54
N ALA A 53 6.04 0.57 20.02
CA ALA A 53 4.94 1.05 19.18
C ALA A 53 5.32 2.27 18.31
N SER A 54 6.40 2.98 18.65
CA SER A 54 6.88 4.17 17.91
C SER A 54 7.90 3.86 16.79
N CYS A 55 8.23 2.59 16.58
CA CYS A 55 9.37 2.17 15.73
C CYS A 55 8.96 1.33 14.51
N GLN A 56 7.69 1.32 14.10
CA GLN A 56 7.30 0.67 12.84
C GLN A 56 7.71 1.54 11.65
N PRO A 57 8.49 1.00 10.68
CA PRO A 57 8.83 1.76 9.49
C PRO A 57 7.55 2.13 8.74
N THR A 58 7.53 3.30 8.13
CA THR A 58 6.41 3.74 7.28
C THR A 58 6.88 3.78 5.84
N VAL A 59 6.07 3.23 4.94
CA VAL A 59 6.27 3.30 3.49
C VAL A 59 5.15 4.17 2.93
N ASP A 60 5.53 5.32 2.38
CA ASP A 60 4.66 6.20 1.63
C ASP A 60 4.93 6.00 0.14
N LEU A 61 3.93 5.54 -0.59
CA LEU A 61 4.01 5.27 -2.02
C LEU A 61 3.02 6.17 -2.78
N ALA A 62 3.53 7.13 -3.55
CA ALA A 62 2.74 7.94 -4.45
C ALA A 62 2.83 7.36 -5.87
N ILE A 63 1.70 6.91 -6.42
CA ILE A 63 1.61 6.41 -7.79
C ILE A 63 1.17 7.58 -8.67
N CYS A 64 2.01 7.99 -9.61
CA CYS A 64 1.73 9.03 -10.60
C CYS A 64 1.52 8.36 -11.97
N LEU A 65 0.29 8.34 -12.46
CA LEU A 65 -0.05 7.71 -13.73
C LEU A 65 -0.44 8.74 -14.77
N ASP A 66 0.15 8.59 -15.95
CA ASP A 66 -0.35 9.23 -17.15
C ASP A 66 -1.67 8.57 -17.60
N THR A 67 -2.63 9.41 -17.93
CA THR A 67 -3.96 9.04 -18.41
C THR A 67 -4.21 9.46 -19.86
N SER A 68 -3.16 9.71 -20.63
CA SER A 68 -3.28 10.01 -22.05
C SER A 68 -3.87 8.84 -22.87
N GLY A 69 -4.36 9.12 -24.07
CA GLY A 69 -5.11 8.16 -24.91
C GLY A 69 -4.36 6.84 -25.19
N SER A 70 -3.03 6.88 -25.22
CA SER A 70 -2.13 5.74 -25.45
C SER A 70 -1.88 4.88 -24.21
N MET A 71 -2.32 5.28 -23.02
CA MET A 71 -1.86 4.69 -21.75
C MET A 71 -2.73 3.57 -21.19
N GLN A 72 -3.76 3.13 -21.91
CA GLN A 72 -4.69 2.11 -21.40
C GLN A 72 -3.95 0.82 -20.96
N GLY A 73 -2.97 0.36 -21.75
CA GLY A 73 -2.17 -0.82 -21.41
C GLY A 73 -1.31 -0.65 -20.17
N LEU A 74 -0.80 0.56 -19.89
CA LEU A 74 -0.09 0.84 -18.64
C LEU A 74 -1.05 0.84 -17.47
N ILE A 75 -2.20 1.51 -17.60
CA ILE A 75 -3.19 1.57 -16.53
C ILE A 75 -3.61 0.14 -16.15
N ASP A 76 -3.81 -0.74 -17.14
CA ASP A 76 -4.09 -2.16 -16.91
C ASP A 76 -2.91 -2.88 -16.24
N THR A 77 -1.67 -2.56 -16.62
CA THR A 77 -0.47 -3.08 -15.93
C THR A 77 -0.41 -2.62 -14.48
N ALA A 78 -0.66 -1.35 -14.19
CA ALA A 78 -0.68 -0.80 -12.84
C ALA A 78 -1.79 -1.44 -11.99
N ARG A 79 -2.99 -1.63 -12.55
CA ARG A 79 -4.13 -2.33 -11.93
C ARG A 79 -3.77 -3.76 -11.54
N ALA A 80 -3.07 -4.48 -12.41
CA ALA A 80 -2.66 -5.87 -12.15
C ALA A 80 -1.55 -5.97 -11.08
N ARG A 81 -0.64 -4.99 -11.02
CA ARG A 81 0.63 -5.12 -10.26
C ARG A 81 0.63 -4.45 -8.89
N ILE A 82 -0.37 -3.63 -8.56
CA ILE A 82 -0.44 -2.99 -7.23
C ILE A 82 -0.41 -4.04 -6.10
N TRP A 83 -1.09 -5.17 -6.29
CA TRP A 83 -1.19 -6.24 -5.30
C TRP A 83 0.12 -7.00 -5.12
N ASP A 84 0.97 -7.08 -6.14
CA ASP A 84 2.28 -7.71 -6.03
C ASP A 84 3.19 -6.89 -5.11
N VAL A 85 3.21 -5.56 -5.30
CA VAL A 85 4.02 -4.65 -4.46
C VAL A 85 3.53 -4.67 -3.01
N VAL A 86 2.22 -4.65 -2.80
CA VAL A 86 1.62 -4.77 -1.45
C VAL A 86 2.00 -6.10 -0.80
N SER A 87 1.79 -7.21 -1.50
CA SER A 87 2.08 -8.54 -0.97
C SER A 87 3.55 -8.68 -0.63
N ASP A 88 4.44 -8.12 -1.46
CA ASP A 88 5.87 -8.15 -1.23
C ASP A 88 6.28 -7.33 0.00
N LEU A 89 5.82 -6.08 0.10
CA LEU A 89 6.05 -5.22 1.25
C LEU A 89 5.52 -5.82 2.56
N ALA A 90 4.45 -6.63 2.50
CA ALA A 90 3.94 -7.31 3.67
C ALA A 90 4.87 -8.43 4.19
N THR A 91 5.79 -8.92 3.36
CA THR A 91 6.81 -9.91 3.79
C THR A 91 8.02 -9.27 4.47
N ALA A 92 8.14 -7.94 4.41
CA ALA A 92 9.26 -7.21 5.01
C ALA A 92 9.25 -7.31 6.55
N GLN A 93 10.44 -7.34 7.15
CA GLN A 93 10.62 -7.31 8.60
C GLN A 93 11.56 -6.17 9.02
N PRO A 94 11.14 -5.28 9.94
CA PRO A 94 9.78 -5.17 10.50
C PRO A 94 8.73 -4.80 9.44
N VAL A 95 7.50 -5.29 9.60
CA VAL A 95 6.39 -4.99 8.67
C VAL A 95 6.10 -3.49 8.70
N PRO A 96 6.12 -2.80 7.54
CA PRO A 96 5.88 -1.38 7.51
C PRO A 96 4.40 -1.03 7.60
N LYS A 97 4.09 0.20 8.03
CA LYS A 97 2.81 0.83 7.72
C LYS A 97 2.85 1.35 6.29
N LEU A 98 2.02 0.83 5.40
CA LEU A 98 1.92 1.28 4.01
C LEU A 98 0.83 2.34 3.88
N ARG A 99 1.15 3.47 3.25
CA ARG A 99 0.18 4.47 2.78
C ARG A 99 0.38 4.70 1.30
N VAL A 100 -0.71 4.67 0.53
CA VAL A 100 -0.67 4.83 -0.92
C VAL A 100 -1.44 6.08 -1.31
N ALA A 101 -0.89 6.86 -2.23
CA ALA A 101 -1.52 8.00 -2.87
C ALA A 101 -1.60 7.77 -4.38
N LEU A 102 -2.58 8.40 -5.03
CA LEU A 102 -2.76 8.33 -6.48
C LEU A 102 -2.85 9.74 -7.04
N ILE A 103 -2.03 10.00 -8.05
CA ILE A 103 -2.00 11.24 -8.81
C ILE A 103 -2.11 10.87 -10.29
N THR A 104 -2.93 11.61 -11.02
CA THR A 104 -3.02 11.51 -12.47
C THR A 104 -2.53 12.78 -13.15
N PHE A 105 -1.98 12.61 -14.34
CA PHE A 105 -1.55 13.69 -15.24
C PHE A 105 -1.82 13.28 -16.70
N GLY A 106 -1.56 14.19 -17.65
CA GLY A 106 -1.71 13.90 -19.08
C GLY A 106 -3.15 13.97 -19.60
N ASN A 107 -4.01 14.73 -18.92
CA ASN A 107 -5.44 14.81 -19.22
C ASN A 107 -5.91 16.27 -19.27
N ASP A 108 -6.46 16.68 -20.42
CA ASP A 108 -6.92 18.06 -20.67
C ASP A 108 -8.12 18.47 -19.81
N GLY A 109 -8.76 17.52 -19.13
CA GLY A 109 -9.77 17.77 -18.10
C GLY A 109 -9.17 18.26 -16.77
N HIS A 110 -7.86 18.15 -16.58
CA HIS A 110 -7.18 18.72 -15.42
C HIS A 110 -7.06 20.24 -15.55
N ARG A 111 -7.30 20.95 -14.46
CA ARG A 111 -7.23 22.41 -14.46
C ARG A 111 -5.79 22.89 -14.66
N ALA A 112 -5.58 23.83 -15.57
CA ALA A 112 -4.30 24.52 -15.76
C ALA A 112 -3.77 25.13 -14.44
N GLU A 113 -4.68 25.58 -13.56
CA GLU A 113 -4.41 26.10 -12.21
C GLU A 113 -3.66 25.09 -11.32
N ASN A 114 -3.90 23.79 -11.53
CA ASN A 114 -3.25 22.70 -10.81
C ASN A 114 -2.06 22.11 -11.61
N GLY A 115 -1.59 22.83 -12.63
CA GLY A 115 -0.50 22.39 -13.48
C GLY A 115 -0.83 21.13 -14.30
N TRP A 116 -2.10 20.93 -14.67
CA TRP A 116 -2.56 19.74 -15.42
C TRP A 116 -2.31 18.41 -14.68
N THR A 117 -2.31 18.47 -13.35
CA THR A 117 -2.21 17.29 -12.47
C THR A 117 -3.43 17.23 -11.54
N SER A 118 -3.86 16.03 -11.17
CA SER A 118 -4.96 15.78 -10.22
C SER A 118 -4.50 14.85 -9.12
N VAL A 119 -4.72 15.25 -7.86
CA VAL A 119 -4.53 14.37 -6.70
C VAL A 119 -5.82 13.60 -6.47
N ASP A 120 -5.97 12.46 -7.14
CA ASP A 120 -7.17 11.63 -7.05
C ASP A 120 -7.30 10.98 -5.67
N SER A 121 -6.17 10.68 -5.03
CA SER A 121 -6.13 10.22 -3.64
C SER A 121 -4.95 10.80 -2.88
N ALA A 122 -5.25 11.44 -1.75
CA ALA A 122 -4.26 11.61 -0.69
C ALA A 122 -3.84 10.23 -0.12
N PHE A 123 -2.79 10.23 0.70
CA PHE A 123 -2.31 9.03 1.37
C PHE A 123 -3.41 8.35 2.19
N THR A 124 -3.67 7.09 1.86
CA THR A 124 -4.61 6.22 2.57
C THR A 124 -3.97 4.86 2.81
N ASP A 125 -4.39 4.18 3.88
CA ASP A 125 -4.09 2.77 4.14
C ASP A 125 -5.20 1.83 3.62
N ASP A 126 -6.30 2.38 3.09
CA ASP A 126 -7.34 1.62 2.38
C ASP A 126 -6.93 1.36 0.93
N LEU A 127 -6.42 0.15 0.70
CA LEU A 127 -5.97 -0.32 -0.61
C LEU A 127 -7.13 -0.54 -1.60
N ASP A 128 -8.35 -0.81 -1.12
CA ASP A 128 -9.52 -0.98 -1.99
C ASP A 128 -10.03 0.37 -2.50
N THR A 129 -9.86 1.45 -1.73
CA THR A 129 -10.08 2.81 -2.24
C THR A 129 -9.11 3.15 -3.38
N ILE A 130 -7.84 2.79 -3.25
CA ILE A 130 -6.85 3.02 -4.33
C ILE A 130 -7.16 2.18 -5.56
N SER A 131 -7.46 0.89 -5.36
CA SER A 131 -7.89 0.00 -6.45
C SER A 131 -9.13 0.56 -7.15
N MET A 132 -10.15 0.99 -6.40
CA MET A 132 -11.34 1.62 -6.98
C MET A 132 -10.98 2.79 -7.89
N LYS A 133 -10.12 3.70 -7.40
CA LYS A 133 -9.73 4.89 -8.19
C LYS A 133 -8.95 4.49 -9.44
N LEU A 134 -8.02 3.54 -9.34
CA LEU A 134 -7.28 3.00 -10.49
C LEU A 134 -8.19 2.36 -11.54
N PHE A 135 -9.19 1.57 -11.12
CA PHE A 135 -10.17 0.98 -12.03
C PHE A 135 -11.16 2.00 -12.60
N ALA A 136 -11.40 3.12 -11.92
CA ALA A 136 -12.23 4.20 -12.42
C ALA A 136 -11.50 5.13 -13.42
N LEU A 137 -10.17 5.06 -13.50
CA LEU A 137 -9.41 5.85 -14.47
C LEU A 137 -9.81 5.48 -15.91
N ALA A 138 -10.11 6.51 -16.69
CA ALA A 138 -10.31 6.42 -18.13
C ALA A 138 -9.24 7.27 -18.82
N THR A 139 -8.80 6.83 -19.99
CA THR A 139 -7.86 7.64 -20.77
C THR A 139 -8.57 8.86 -21.35
N ASN A 140 -7.98 10.03 -21.16
CA ASN A 140 -8.40 11.27 -21.79
C ASN A 140 -7.12 12.02 -22.14
N GLY A 141 -6.85 12.13 -23.44
CA GLY A 141 -5.62 12.72 -23.95
C GLY A 141 -5.42 14.15 -23.45
N GLY A 142 -4.16 14.53 -23.31
CA GLY A 142 -3.79 15.89 -22.95
C GLY A 142 -2.28 16.08 -22.86
N THR A 143 -1.87 17.24 -22.36
CA THR A 143 -0.44 17.57 -22.25
C THR A 143 0.20 16.88 -21.03
N GLU A 144 1.33 16.21 -21.24
CA GLU A 144 1.99 15.38 -20.24
C GLU A 144 3.13 16.14 -19.54
N PHE A 145 2.89 16.57 -18.30
CA PHE A 145 3.90 17.28 -17.52
C PHE A 145 4.47 16.41 -16.40
N VAL A 146 5.44 15.56 -16.74
CA VAL A 146 6.17 14.69 -15.80
C VAL A 146 6.79 15.49 -14.65
N GLY A 147 7.44 16.62 -14.95
CA GLY A 147 8.03 17.50 -13.95
C GLY A 147 7.01 18.06 -12.96
N ARG A 148 5.81 18.44 -13.43
CA ARG A 148 4.72 18.90 -12.55
C ARG A 148 4.14 17.77 -11.72
N ALA A 149 3.97 16.57 -12.28
CA ALA A 149 3.46 15.44 -11.50
C ALA A 149 4.38 15.14 -10.30
N VAL A 150 5.70 15.09 -10.52
CA VAL A 150 6.69 14.91 -9.44
C VAL A 150 6.66 16.09 -8.45
N ASP A 151 6.59 17.33 -8.93
CA ASP A 151 6.57 18.52 -8.07
C ASP A 151 5.28 18.62 -7.23
N THR A 152 4.12 18.35 -7.84
CA THR A 152 2.82 18.26 -7.16
C THR A 152 2.89 17.20 -6.08
N ALA A 153 3.29 15.97 -6.40
CA ALA A 153 3.44 14.90 -5.41
C ALA A 153 4.35 15.32 -4.24
N THR A 154 5.45 16.00 -4.55
CA THR A 154 6.44 16.48 -3.56
C THR A 154 5.91 17.61 -2.67
N ARG A 155 5.00 18.45 -3.16
CA ARG A 155 4.52 19.66 -2.47
C ARG A 155 3.18 19.50 -1.79
N THR A 156 2.26 18.70 -2.36
CA THR A 156 0.86 18.65 -1.91
C THR A 156 0.56 17.43 -1.04
N LEU A 157 1.29 16.34 -1.19
CA LEU A 157 1.06 15.14 -0.38
C LEU A 157 1.68 15.27 1.02
N ASP A 158 0.98 14.72 2.02
CA ASP A 158 1.39 14.74 3.42
C ASP A 158 2.34 13.57 3.76
N TRP A 159 3.59 13.71 3.29
CA TRP A 159 4.65 12.71 3.50
C TRP A 159 5.02 12.57 4.98
N THR A 160 5.23 11.32 5.43
CA THR A 160 5.63 11.02 6.81
C THR A 160 7.00 11.64 7.10
N PRO A 161 7.14 12.53 8.09
CA PRO A 161 8.41 13.15 8.41
C PRO A 161 9.41 12.12 8.94
N GLY A 162 10.70 12.42 8.79
CA GLY A 162 11.82 11.63 9.32
C GLY A 162 12.53 10.75 8.30
N ASP A 163 13.73 10.32 8.64
CA ASP A 163 14.66 9.64 7.73
C ASP A 163 14.44 8.12 7.66
N LYS A 164 13.71 7.57 8.64
CA LYS A 164 13.35 6.15 8.72
C LYS A 164 12.13 5.80 7.88
N SER A 165 11.35 6.79 7.42
CA SER A 165 10.26 6.54 6.49
C SER A 165 10.81 6.38 5.07
N LEU A 166 10.31 5.37 4.37
CA LEU A 166 10.57 5.17 2.96
C LEU A 166 9.53 5.98 2.17
N LYS A 167 9.99 6.91 1.35
CA LYS A 167 9.14 7.80 0.55
C LYS A 167 9.42 7.55 -0.92
N LEU A 168 8.44 7.03 -1.64
CA LEU A 168 8.58 6.62 -3.04
C LEU A 168 7.53 7.33 -3.90
N ILE A 169 7.98 7.94 -4.98
CA ILE A 169 7.14 8.28 -6.12
C ILE A 169 7.41 7.22 -7.18
N VAL A 170 6.36 6.59 -7.71
CA VAL A 170 6.43 5.79 -8.93
C VAL A 170 5.68 6.55 -10.00
N ILE A 171 6.41 7.10 -10.97
CA ILE A 171 5.84 7.83 -12.10
C ILE A 171 5.91 7.01 -13.37
N ALA A 172 4.84 7.00 -14.15
CA ALA A 172 4.75 6.21 -15.36
C ALA A 172 4.02 6.97 -16.48
N GLY A 173 4.60 6.97 -17.68
CA GLY A 173 4.13 7.73 -18.85
C GLY A 173 4.91 7.39 -20.13
N ASN A 174 4.48 7.91 -21.28
CA ASN A 174 5.09 7.60 -22.57
C ASN A 174 5.65 8.81 -23.35
N GLU A 175 5.41 10.04 -22.94
CA GLU A 175 5.97 11.22 -23.61
C GLU A 175 7.30 11.71 -23.04
N SER A 176 7.86 12.75 -23.67
CA SER A 176 9.07 13.43 -23.16
C SER A 176 8.86 13.98 -21.75
N ALA A 177 9.79 13.66 -20.83
CA ALA A 177 9.79 14.25 -19.49
C ALA A 177 10.10 15.77 -19.48
N ASP A 178 10.59 16.32 -20.61
CA ASP A 178 11.04 17.71 -20.74
C ASP A 178 10.02 18.62 -21.46
N GLN A 179 8.75 18.24 -21.53
CA GLN A 179 7.70 19.04 -22.16
C GLN A 179 7.39 20.34 -21.40
N ASP A 180 7.66 20.39 -20.10
CA ASP A 180 7.30 21.54 -19.27
C ASP A 180 8.38 22.63 -19.27
N ALA A 181 8.04 23.79 -19.85
CA ALA A 181 8.91 24.96 -19.86
C ALA A 181 9.03 25.67 -18.50
N GLU A 182 8.06 25.49 -17.59
CA GLU A 182 8.06 26.17 -16.27
C GLU A 182 8.66 25.29 -15.17
N VAL A 183 8.32 24.00 -15.14
CA VAL A 183 8.82 23.05 -14.13
C VAL A 183 9.66 21.96 -14.80
N ARG A 184 10.97 22.22 -14.90
CA ARG A 184 11.92 21.22 -15.41
C ARG A 184 11.93 19.99 -14.51
N TYR A 185 11.90 18.80 -15.13
CA TYR A 185 11.92 17.53 -14.41
C TYR A 185 13.15 17.40 -13.50
N GLY A 186 14.32 17.92 -13.92
CA GLY A 186 15.53 17.86 -13.11
C GLY A 186 15.45 18.69 -11.82
N ASP A 187 14.75 19.83 -11.86
CA ASP A 187 14.53 20.64 -10.65
C ASP A 187 13.46 20.00 -9.75
N ALA A 188 12.44 19.36 -10.33
CA ALA A 188 11.44 18.61 -9.58
C ALA A 188 12.05 17.39 -8.86
N SER A 189 12.85 16.58 -9.55
CA SER A 189 13.57 15.43 -8.98
C SER A 189 14.51 15.85 -7.84
N ARG A 190 15.26 16.95 -8.01
CA ARG A 190 16.13 17.49 -6.95
C ARG A 190 15.33 17.90 -5.71
N ARG A 191 14.20 18.59 -5.88
CA ARG A 191 13.32 18.95 -4.75
C ARG A 191 12.73 17.73 -4.04
N ALA A 192 12.42 16.66 -4.78
CA ALA A 192 11.93 15.42 -4.19
C ALA A 192 12.99 14.80 -3.27
N ILE A 193 14.22 14.63 -3.77
CA ILE A 193 15.28 13.97 -3.00
C ILE A 193 15.81 14.83 -1.85
N GLU A 194 15.77 16.16 -1.95
CA GLU A 194 16.03 17.07 -0.82
C GLU A 194 15.09 16.80 0.38
N LYS A 195 13.88 16.28 0.13
CA LYS A 195 12.93 15.83 1.17
C LYS A 195 13.06 14.32 1.50
N GLY A 196 14.06 13.64 0.93
CA GLY A 196 14.25 12.20 1.04
C GLY A 196 13.20 11.38 0.29
N ILE A 197 12.55 11.95 -0.73
CA ILE A 197 11.58 11.27 -1.59
C ILE A 197 12.32 10.74 -2.82
N MET A 198 12.33 9.41 -2.97
CA MET A 198 12.94 8.75 -4.12
C MET A 198 11.93 8.71 -5.28
N VAL A 199 12.39 8.94 -6.52
CA VAL A 199 11.51 8.92 -7.70
C VAL A 199 11.88 7.75 -8.60
N ASN A 200 11.06 6.71 -8.62
CA ASN A 200 11.16 5.61 -9.56
C ASN A 200 10.37 5.97 -10.84
N SER A 201 10.98 5.81 -12.00
CA SER A 201 10.40 6.24 -13.28
C SER A 201 10.19 5.06 -14.21
N ILE A 202 9.00 4.97 -14.80
CA ILE A 202 8.60 3.92 -15.74
C ILE A 202 8.29 4.57 -17.08
N TYR A 203 9.17 4.35 -18.06
CA TYR A 203 8.94 4.83 -19.42
C TYR A 203 8.17 3.80 -20.24
N CYS A 204 7.04 4.18 -20.80
CA CYS A 204 6.19 3.32 -21.60
C CYS A 204 6.48 3.47 -23.09
N GLY A 205 7.63 2.94 -23.52
CA GLY A 205 8.08 2.95 -24.90
C GLY A 205 9.31 2.06 -25.08
N ASP A 206 9.90 2.09 -26.27
CA ASP A 206 11.14 1.37 -26.54
C ASP A 206 12.28 1.97 -25.68
N PRO A 207 13.04 1.19 -24.90
CA PRO A 207 14.19 1.70 -24.15
C PRO A 207 15.27 2.35 -25.02
N ALA A 208 15.28 2.07 -26.33
CA ALA A 208 16.14 2.70 -27.33
C ALA A 208 15.59 4.02 -27.89
N ASP A 209 14.38 4.44 -27.50
CA ASP A 209 13.80 5.70 -27.96
C ASP A 209 14.57 6.92 -27.44
N ALA A 210 14.52 8.02 -28.19
CA ALA A 210 15.15 9.29 -27.86
C ALA A 210 14.59 9.92 -26.58
N LEU A 211 13.39 9.52 -26.13
CA LEU A 211 12.74 9.98 -24.91
C LEU A 211 13.24 9.25 -23.66
N ALA A 212 13.68 7.99 -23.79
CA ALA A 212 14.11 7.14 -22.68
C ALA A 212 15.24 7.73 -21.80
N PRO A 213 16.25 8.45 -22.35
CA PRO A 213 17.28 9.08 -21.53
C PRO A 213 16.74 10.10 -20.51
N ALA A 214 15.72 10.89 -20.87
CA ALA A 214 15.15 11.88 -19.96
C ALA A 214 14.45 11.21 -18.77
N TRP A 215 13.72 10.11 -19.01
CA TRP A 215 13.13 9.30 -17.95
C TRP A 215 14.19 8.66 -17.04
N ARG A 216 15.30 8.16 -17.63
CA ARG A 216 16.44 7.67 -16.83
C ARG A 216 17.02 8.75 -15.93
N GLU A 217 17.12 9.98 -16.42
CA GLU A 217 17.60 11.12 -15.65
C GLU A 217 16.63 11.47 -14.50
N VAL A 218 15.31 11.43 -14.72
CA VAL A 218 14.31 11.67 -13.66
C VAL A 218 14.56 10.78 -12.45
N ALA A 219 14.73 9.47 -12.67
CA ALA A 219 15.00 8.53 -11.58
C ALA A 219 16.38 8.71 -10.97
N LYS A 220 17.41 8.85 -11.81
CA LYS A 220 18.80 9.03 -11.35
C LYS A 220 18.97 10.27 -10.47
N LEU A 221 18.29 11.38 -10.79
CA LEU A 221 18.40 12.63 -10.03
C LEU A 221 17.71 12.57 -8.66
N ALA A 222 16.93 11.54 -8.38
CA ALA A 222 16.23 11.37 -7.12
C ALA A 222 16.43 9.97 -6.51
N ASP A 223 17.63 9.40 -6.66
CA ASP A 223 18.04 8.09 -6.10
C ASP A 223 17.02 6.96 -6.33
N GLY A 224 16.35 7.00 -7.48
CA GLY A 224 15.36 6.03 -7.89
C GLY A 224 15.83 5.12 -9.00
N HIS A 225 14.94 4.21 -9.39
CA HIS A 225 15.16 3.24 -10.43
C HIS A 225 14.37 3.57 -11.70
N TYR A 226 14.99 3.30 -12.84
CA TYR A 226 14.36 3.42 -14.15
C TYR A 226 13.95 2.04 -14.67
N ALA A 227 12.75 1.96 -15.23
CA ALA A 227 12.26 0.84 -16.01
C ALA A 227 11.70 1.34 -17.35
N ALA A 228 11.78 0.50 -18.38
CA ALA A 228 11.05 0.70 -19.63
C ALA A 228 10.04 -0.43 -19.83
N ILE A 229 8.87 -0.13 -20.38
CA ILE A 229 7.83 -1.10 -20.71
C ILE A 229 7.41 -0.93 -22.16
N ASN A 230 7.43 -2.04 -22.89
CA ASN A 230 6.78 -2.12 -24.18
C ASN A 230 5.27 -2.32 -23.99
N GLN A 231 4.46 -1.32 -24.35
CA GLN A 231 3.00 -1.40 -24.23
C GLN A 231 2.40 -2.57 -25.04
N ALA A 232 3.07 -3.00 -26.11
CA ALA A 232 2.62 -4.09 -26.97
C ALA A 232 2.72 -5.48 -26.31
N GLU A 233 3.53 -5.62 -25.26
CA GLU A 233 3.74 -6.92 -24.58
C GLU A 233 2.67 -7.23 -23.53
N GLY A 234 1.81 -6.25 -23.21
CA GLY A 234 0.65 -6.43 -22.34
C GLY A 234 0.98 -6.81 -20.89
N ALA A 235 0.01 -6.59 -19.98
CA ALA A 235 0.10 -7.01 -18.60
C ALA A 235 -0.18 -8.52 -18.46
N VAL A 236 0.61 -9.39 -19.10
CA VAL A 236 0.36 -10.83 -19.03
C VAL A 236 0.82 -11.35 -17.67
N ALA A 237 -0.11 -11.47 -16.73
CA ALA A 237 0.12 -12.23 -15.51
C ALA A 237 0.37 -13.70 -15.88
N ILE A 238 1.50 -14.25 -15.44
CA ILE A 238 1.83 -15.66 -15.64
C ILE A 238 0.79 -16.50 -14.88
N SER A 239 0.01 -17.29 -15.61
CA SER A 239 -0.95 -18.22 -15.03
C SER A 239 -0.22 -19.33 -14.26
N THR A 240 -0.77 -19.71 -13.10
CA THR A 240 -0.19 -20.75 -12.25
C THR A 240 -1.24 -21.78 -11.87
N PRO A 241 -0.85 -23.04 -11.58
CA PRO A 241 -1.78 -24.08 -11.14
C PRO A 241 -2.40 -23.80 -9.75
N PHE A 242 -1.99 -22.71 -9.08
CA PHE A 242 -2.47 -22.32 -7.76
C PHE A 242 -3.57 -21.25 -7.82
N ASP A 243 -3.75 -20.61 -8.99
CA ASP A 243 -4.56 -19.40 -9.10
C ASP A 243 -6.03 -19.64 -8.74
N ASP A 244 -6.64 -20.75 -9.22
CA ASP A 244 -8.03 -21.09 -8.92
C ASP A 244 -8.26 -21.35 -7.42
N ARG A 245 -7.30 -22.02 -6.75
CA ARG A 245 -7.37 -22.28 -5.31
C ARG A 245 -7.30 -20.98 -4.52
N LEU A 246 -6.43 -20.06 -4.91
CA LEU A 246 -6.31 -18.74 -4.28
C LEU A 246 -7.55 -17.89 -4.54
N ALA A 247 -8.11 -17.92 -5.76
CA ALA A 247 -9.36 -17.23 -6.06
C ALA A 247 -10.52 -17.75 -5.20
N ALA A 248 -10.64 -19.07 -5.03
CA ALA A 248 -11.64 -19.67 -4.14
C ALA A 248 -11.47 -19.25 -2.67
N LEU A 249 -10.22 -19.26 -2.16
CA LEU A 249 -9.92 -18.79 -0.80
C LEU A 249 -10.23 -17.30 -0.62
N SER A 250 -10.07 -16.47 -1.65
CA SER A 250 -10.45 -15.05 -1.61
C SER A 250 -11.95 -14.89 -1.35
N SER A 251 -12.78 -15.70 -2.01
CA SER A 251 -14.23 -15.72 -1.77
C SER A 251 -14.58 -16.19 -0.36
N THR A 252 -13.93 -17.25 0.13
CA THR A 252 -14.14 -17.72 1.52
C THR A 252 -13.67 -16.70 2.56
N LEU A 253 -12.61 -15.94 2.26
CA LEU A 253 -12.12 -14.86 3.13
C LEU A 253 -13.19 -13.77 3.31
N ASN A 254 -13.95 -13.45 2.27
CA ASN A 254 -15.03 -12.44 2.32
C ASN A 254 -16.13 -12.78 3.34
N GLU A 255 -16.35 -14.07 3.61
CA GLU A 255 -17.34 -14.52 4.61
C GLU A 255 -16.93 -14.22 6.06
N THR A 256 -15.69 -13.78 6.28
CA THR A 256 -15.18 -13.48 7.62
C THR A 256 -15.25 -12.00 7.98
N TYR A 257 -15.66 -11.12 7.06
CA TYR A 257 -15.81 -9.69 7.33
C TYR A 257 -17.13 -9.41 8.03
N LEU A 258 -17.09 -8.51 9.00
CA LEU A 258 -18.21 -8.09 9.82
C LEU A 258 -18.43 -6.58 9.62
N PRO A 259 -19.18 -6.18 8.57
CA PRO A 259 -19.39 -4.78 8.24
C PRO A 259 -20.10 -4.00 9.36
N TYR A 260 -19.57 -2.86 9.78
CA TYR A 260 -20.16 -2.02 10.83
C TYR A 260 -20.04 -0.52 10.58
N GLY A 261 -20.91 0.24 11.25
CA GLY A 261 -20.91 1.69 11.20
C GLY A 261 -21.33 2.26 9.84
N ALA A 262 -21.12 3.57 9.66
CA ALA A 262 -21.59 4.30 8.49
C ALA A 262 -20.95 3.87 7.15
N GLN A 263 -19.77 3.23 7.20
CA GLN A 263 -19.04 2.77 6.01
C GLN A 263 -19.24 1.28 5.72
N ALA A 264 -20.06 0.56 6.50
CA ALA A 264 -20.28 -0.88 6.37
C ALA A 264 -20.64 -1.31 4.95
N GLU A 265 -21.74 -0.77 4.43
CA GLU A 265 -22.28 -1.15 3.11
C GLU A 265 -21.30 -0.78 2.00
N TRP A 266 -20.73 0.42 2.06
CA TRP A 266 -19.80 0.90 1.04
C TRP A 266 -18.51 0.08 1.03
N GLY A 267 -17.91 -0.18 2.19
CA GLY A 267 -16.66 -0.92 2.31
C GLY A 267 -16.79 -2.36 1.83
N ALA A 268 -17.83 -3.07 2.29
CA ALA A 268 -18.09 -4.45 1.86
C ALA A 268 -18.41 -4.55 0.36
N ALA A 269 -19.21 -3.62 -0.17
CA ALA A 269 -19.50 -3.56 -1.60
C ALA A 269 -18.26 -3.20 -2.43
N ASN A 270 -17.42 -2.28 -1.95
CA ASN A 270 -16.19 -1.91 -2.65
C ASN A 270 -15.21 -3.08 -2.69
N GLN A 271 -14.99 -3.79 -1.58
CA GLN A 271 -14.17 -5.01 -1.54
C GLN A 271 -14.64 -6.03 -2.59
N THR A 272 -15.94 -6.32 -2.60
CA THR A 272 -16.54 -7.27 -3.55
C THR A 272 -16.36 -6.81 -5.00
N ARG A 273 -16.54 -5.52 -5.28
CA ARG A 273 -16.31 -4.96 -6.61
C ARG A 273 -14.85 -5.05 -7.03
N GLN A 274 -13.91 -4.80 -6.13
CA GLN A 274 -12.48 -4.94 -6.44
C GLN A 274 -12.08 -6.41 -6.65
N ASP A 275 -12.68 -7.36 -5.94
CA ASP A 275 -12.53 -8.80 -6.23
C ASP A 275 -13.03 -9.15 -7.64
N GLY A 276 -14.18 -8.59 -8.03
CA GLY A 276 -14.74 -8.72 -9.39
C GLY A 276 -13.83 -8.11 -10.45
N ASN A 277 -13.30 -6.90 -10.22
CA ASN A 277 -12.37 -6.23 -11.13
C ASN A 277 -11.10 -7.07 -11.36
N ALA A 278 -10.48 -7.58 -10.28
CA ALA A 278 -9.29 -8.42 -10.37
C ALA A 278 -9.58 -9.72 -11.16
N SER A 279 -10.70 -10.38 -10.85
CA SER A 279 -11.12 -11.61 -11.54
C SER A 279 -11.46 -11.37 -13.01
N GLY A 280 -12.03 -10.21 -13.34
CA GLY A 280 -12.32 -9.80 -14.70
C GLY A 280 -11.06 -9.57 -15.55
N MET A 281 -9.91 -9.27 -14.93
CA MET A 281 -8.63 -9.17 -15.64
C MET A 281 -8.04 -10.56 -15.92
N SER A 282 -7.88 -11.39 -14.89
CA SER A 282 -7.50 -12.80 -15.01
C SER A 282 -7.54 -13.51 -13.65
N THR A 283 -7.59 -14.84 -13.65
CA THR A 283 -7.44 -15.64 -12.42
C THR A 283 -6.11 -15.37 -11.72
N ALA A 284 -5.03 -15.12 -12.47
CA ALA A 284 -3.73 -14.80 -11.90
C ALA A 284 -3.74 -13.47 -11.12
N VAL A 285 -4.45 -12.45 -11.61
CA VAL A 285 -4.63 -11.18 -10.89
C VAL A 285 -5.54 -11.36 -9.67
N ALA A 286 -6.59 -12.18 -9.76
CA ALA A 286 -7.41 -12.55 -8.61
C ALA A 286 -6.59 -13.26 -7.51
N ALA A 287 -5.68 -14.15 -7.90
CA ALA A 287 -4.77 -14.83 -6.98
C ALA A 287 -3.79 -13.87 -6.29
N GLN A 288 -3.25 -12.89 -7.03
CA GLN A 288 -2.40 -11.82 -6.47
C GLN A 288 -3.16 -10.98 -5.45
N ARG A 289 -4.39 -10.58 -5.78
CA ARG A 289 -5.26 -9.85 -4.85
C ARG A 289 -5.59 -10.68 -3.61
N CYS A 290 -5.82 -11.98 -3.74
CA CYS A 290 -6.02 -12.87 -2.59
C CYS A 290 -4.81 -12.83 -1.64
N GLY A 291 -3.59 -12.93 -2.18
CA GLY A 291 -2.35 -12.79 -1.40
C GLY A 291 -2.29 -11.47 -0.64
N ALA A 292 -2.62 -10.34 -1.31
CA ALA A 292 -2.64 -9.03 -0.67
C ALA A 292 -3.70 -8.94 0.44
N LYS A 293 -4.92 -9.45 0.21
CA LYS A 293 -6.01 -9.49 1.22
C LYS A 293 -5.66 -10.34 2.43
N ALA A 294 -4.88 -11.39 2.25
CA ALA A 294 -4.41 -12.23 3.34
C ALA A 294 -3.19 -11.67 4.08
N SER A 295 -2.62 -10.56 3.58
CA SER A 295 -1.46 -9.92 4.18
C SER A 295 -1.83 -9.01 5.35
N SER A 296 -0.84 -8.68 6.18
CA SER A 296 -0.99 -7.76 7.31
C SER A 296 -1.21 -6.30 6.90
N LEU A 297 -0.94 -5.94 5.63
CA LEU A 297 -1.09 -4.58 5.12
C LEU A 297 -2.52 -4.26 4.65
N TYR A 298 -3.35 -5.28 4.44
CA TYR A 298 -4.75 -5.08 4.07
C TYR A 298 -5.57 -4.81 5.33
N ASN A 299 -6.03 -3.55 5.46
CA ASN A 299 -6.67 -3.06 6.67
C ASN A 299 -8.02 -2.41 6.36
N ASN A 300 -9.08 -2.92 6.99
CA ASN A 300 -10.45 -2.46 6.80
C ASN A 300 -11.10 -1.95 8.09
N ARG A 301 -10.30 -1.52 9.07
CA ARG A 301 -10.78 -1.09 10.40
C ARG A 301 -11.89 -0.04 10.38
N GLY A 302 -12.01 0.75 9.31
CA GLY A 302 -13.06 1.77 9.18
C GLY A 302 -14.46 1.21 8.96
N TRP A 303 -14.58 -0.08 8.59
CA TRP A 303 -15.86 -0.71 8.28
C TRP A 303 -15.94 -2.19 8.67
N ASP A 304 -14.86 -2.87 9.05
CA ASP A 304 -14.86 -4.29 9.48
C ASP A 304 -14.51 -4.45 10.97
N LEU A 305 -15.38 -5.10 11.74
CA LEU A 305 -15.19 -5.26 13.20
C LEU A 305 -13.98 -6.12 13.56
N VAL A 306 -13.66 -7.14 12.75
CA VAL A 306 -12.50 -8.01 13.03
C VAL A 306 -11.20 -7.22 12.92
N ASP A 307 -11.06 -6.38 11.89
CA ASP A 307 -9.90 -5.49 11.75
C ASP A 307 -9.91 -4.36 12.77
N ALA A 308 -11.08 -3.77 13.06
CA ALA A 308 -11.19 -2.72 14.08
C ALA A 308 -10.77 -3.21 15.47
N CYS A 309 -11.16 -4.43 15.86
CA CYS A 309 -10.80 -5.02 17.16
C CYS A 309 -9.31 -5.40 17.29
N LYS A 310 -8.51 -5.34 16.22
CA LYS A 310 -7.05 -5.48 16.32
C LYS A 310 -6.41 -4.22 16.92
N ASP A 311 -7.08 -3.07 16.82
CA ASP A 311 -6.64 -1.83 17.45
C ASP A 311 -7.03 -1.83 18.92
N ALA A 312 -6.04 -1.78 19.82
CA ALA A 312 -6.28 -1.78 21.26
C ALA A 312 -7.10 -0.58 21.77
N SER A 313 -7.20 0.49 20.97
CA SER A 313 -8.04 1.67 21.28
C SER A 313 -9.51 1.47 20.91
N PHE A 314 -9.83 0.49 20.06
CA PHE A 314 -11.19 0.21 19.64
C PHE A 314 -11.96 -0.56 20.70
N LYS A 315 -13.21 -0.16 20.95
CA LYS A 315 -14.09 -0.76 21.95
C LYS A 315 -15.37 -1.23 21.30
N LEU A 316 -15.52 -2.55 21.15
CA LEU A 316 -16.71 -3.17 20.54
C LEU A 316 -18.00 -2.78 21.28
N GLU A 317 -17.92 -2.58 22.59
CA GLU A 317 -19.05 -2.21 23.46
C GLU A 317 -19.57 -0.80 23.18
N SER A 318 -18.75 0.05 22.55
CA SER A 318 -19.13 1.42 22.19
C SER A 318 -19.85 1.52 20.85
N VAL A 319 -19.87 0.43 20.06
CA VAL A 319 -20.58 0.39 18.78
C VAL A 319 -22.08 0.30 19.02
N LYS A 320 -22.86 1.18 18.39
CA LYS A 320 -24.31 1.20 18.57
C LYS A 320 -24.94 -0.07 18.00
N LYS A 321 -26.06 -0.49 18.58
CA LYS A 321 -26.75 -1.73 18.17
C LYS A 321 -27.21 -1.69 16.71
N ASP A 322 -27.65 -0.54 16.22
CA ASP A 322 -28.07 -0.32 14.83
C ASP A 322 -26.89 -0.18 13.84
N GLU A 323 -25.67 0.01 14.35
CA GLU A 323 -24.44 0.06 13.55
C GLU A 323 -23.74 -1.31 13.45
N LEU A 324 -24.26 -2.34 14.13
CA LEU A 324 -23.73 -3.71 14.06
C LEU A 324 -24.35 -4.49 12.89
N PRO A 325 -23.64 -5.52 12.38
CA PRO A 325 -24.22 -6.50 11.47
C PRO A 325 -25.53 -7.06 12.01
N GLU A 326 -26.51 -7.30 11.14
CA GLU A 326 -27.87 -7.76 11.51
C GLU A 326 -27.84 -8.96 12.47
N ALA A 327 -26.99 -9.96 12.17
CA ALA A 327 -26.82 -11.16 13.00
C ALA A 327 -26.32 -10.86 14.43
N MET A 328 -25.60 -9.75 14.64
CA MET A 328 -25.03 -9.36 15.94
C MET A 328 -25.94 -8.44 16.77
N GLN A 329 -27.02 -7.89 16.19
CA GLN A 329 -27.89 -6.95 16.90
C GLN A 329 -28.68 -7.60 18.04
N SER A 330 -29.02 -8.89 17.87
CA SER A 330 -29.70 -9.71 18.89
C SER A 330 -28.76 -10.31 19.94
N MET A 331 -27.44 -10.34 19.66
CA MET A 331 -26.43 -10.89 20.56
C MET A 331 -26.20 -9.99 21.78
N THR A 332 -25.93 -10.63 22.92
CA THR A 332 -25.39 -10.01 24.14
C THR A 332 -23.94 -9.53 23.92
N PRO A 333 -23.40 -8.66 24.78
CA PRO A 333 -22.00 -8.20 24.67
C PRO A 333 -20.97 -9.35 24.63
N ASP A 334 -21.16 -10.38 25.47
CA ASP A 334 -20.27 -11.55 25.51
C ASP A 334 -20.37 -12.37 24.22
N GLU A 335 -21.58 -12.57 23.69
CA GLU A 335 -21.80 -13.25 22.41
C GLU A 335 -21.20 -12.49 21.24
N ARG A 336 -21.30 -11.15 21.22
CA ARG A 336 -20.67 -10.32 20.18
C ARG A 336 -19.15 -10.48 20.19
N THR A 337 -18.56 -10.44 21.38
CA THR A 337 -17.12 -10.63 21.58
C THR A 337 -16.68 -12.01 21.10
N ALA A 338 -17.41 -13.05 21.50
CA ALA A 338 -17.15 -14.42 21.08
C ALA A 338 -17.31 -14.59 19.55
N HIS A 339 -18.30 -13.94 18.94
CA HIS A 339 -18.53 -13.99 17.50
C HIS A 339 -17.41 -13.32 16.70
N VAL A 340 -16.98 -12.12 17.11
CA VAL A 340 -15.83 -11.44 16.47
C VAL A 340 -14.57 -12.28 16.61
N ALA A 341 -14.31 -12.86 17.79
CA ALA A 341 -13.17 -13.75 18.00
C ALA A 341 -13.22 -15.02 17.13
N ALA A 342 -14.41 -15.62 16.95
CA ALA A 342 -14.60 -16.76 16.08
C ALA A 342 -14.34 -16.41 14.60
N MET A 343 -14.81 -15.24 14.13
CA MET A 343 -14.53 -14.77 12.78
C MET A 343 -13.04 -14.43 12.58
N ALA A 344 -12.39 -13.84 13.58
CA ALA A 344 -10.96 -13.59 13.56
C ALA A 344 -10.15 -14.88 13.46
N ALA A 345 -10.51 -15.92 14.21
CA ALA A 345 -9.87 -17.23 14.15
C ALA A 345 -10.07 -17.91 12.79
N ARG A 346 -11.30 -17.88 12.25
CA ARG A 346 -11.60 -18.38 10.91
C ARG A 346 -10.79 -17.65 9.84
N ARG A 347 -10.70 -16.31 9.93
CA ARG A 347 -9.91 -15.48 9.03
C ARG A 347 -8.44 -15.87 9.08
N ALA A 348 -7.87 -16.01 10.28
CA ALA A 348 -6.46 -16.38 10.45
C ALA A 348 -6.12 -17.74 9.81
N GLU A 349 -7.01 -18.73 9.93
CA GLU A 349 -6.83 -20.04 9.29
C GLU A 349 -6.86 -19.94 7.75
N ILE A 350 -7.79 -19.18 7.18
CA ILE A 350 -7.84 -18.95 5.72
C ILE A 350 -6.58 -18.21 5.26
N GLN A 351 -6.16 -17.17 5.99
CA GLN A 351 -4.96 -16.41 5.68
C GLN A 351 -3.70 -17.29 5.69
N LYS A 352 -3.61 -18.22 6.63
CA LYS A 352 -2.53 -19.21 6.67
C LYS A 352 -2.52 -20.10 5.42
N GLN A 353 -3.68 -20.62 5.00
CA GLN A 353 -3.80 -21.41 3.77
C GLN A 353 -3.41 -20.61 2.52
N VAL A 354 -3.80 -19.33 2.44
CA VAL A 354 -3.40 -18.42 1.37
C VAL A 354 -1.88 -18.21 1.36
N GLN A 355 -1.26 -18.04 2.53
CA GLN A 355 0.20 -17.88 2.64
C GLN A 355 0.95 -19.13 2.20
N GLU A 356 0.51 -20.32 2.62
CA GLU A 356 1.12 -21.60 2.24
C GLU A 356 1.07 -21.81 0.71
N ILE A 357 -0.10 -21.62 0.10
CA ILE A 357 -0.27 -21.73 -1.36
C ILE A 357 0.49 -20.60 -2.07
N GLY A 358 0.51 -19.39 -1.52
CA GLY A 358 1.24 -18.24 -2.05
C GLY A 358 2.74 -18.49 -2.15
N LEU A 359 3.33 -19.21 -1.18
CA LEU A 359 4.74 -19.60 -1.23
C LEU A 359 5.02 -20.61 -2.36
N GLU A 360 4.12 -21.56 -2.61
CA GLU A 360 4.23 -22.49 -3.75
C GLU A 360 4.10 -21.75 -5.09
N ARG A 361 3.15 -20.81 -5.16
CA ARG A 361 2.96 -19.95 -6.32
C ARG A 361 4.20 -19.11 -6.62
N GLU A 362 4.79 -18.46 -5.62
CA GLU A 362 6.01 -17.66 -5.83
C GLU A 362 7.21 -18.50 -6.28
N LYS A 363 7.37 -19.72 -5.75
CA LYS A 363 8.39 -20.67 -6.23
C LYS A 363 8.20 -20.99 -7.71
N PHE A 364 6.97 -21.31 -8.11
CA PHE A 364 6.63 -21.58 -9.50
C PHE A 364 6.90 -20.37 -10.40
N LEU A 365 6.44 -19.19 -9.99
CA LEU A 365 6.64 -17.96 -10.74
C LEU A 365 8.13 -17.63 -10.88
N ASN A 366 8.94 -17.79 -9.83
CA ASN A 366 10.38 -17.55 -9.92
C ASN A 366 11.07 -18.53 -10.88
N ALA A 367 10.69 -19.81 -10.86
CA ALA A 367 11.22 -20.80 -11.80
C ALA A 367 10.82 -20.48 -13.25
N GLU A 368 9.55 -20.13 -13.47
CA GLU A 368 9.03 -19.80 -14.80
C GLU A 368 9.62 -18.48 -15.34
N ARG A 369 9.81 -17.50 -14.45
CA ARG A 369 10.52 -16.25 -14.78
C ARG A 369 11.98 -16.52 -15.15
N ALA A 370 12.70 -17.39 -14.43
CA ALA A 370 14.07 -17.75 -14.77
C ALA A 370 14.16 -18.45 -16.14
N ARG A 371 13.21 -19.35 -16.43
CA ARG A 371 13.09 -20.03 -17.74
C ARG A 371 12.87 -19.06 -18.90
N LEU A 372 12.08 -18.01 -18.65
CA LEU A 372 11.73 -17.00 -19.66
C LEU A 372 12.75 -15.85 -19.75
N ALA A 373 13.50 -15.58 -18.67
CA ALA A 373 14.55 -14.55 -18.65
C ALA A 373 15.77 -14.91 -19.52
N SER A 374 16.00 -16.19 -19.80
CA SER A 374 16.96 -16.60 -20.84
C SER A 374 16.50 -16.25 -22.27
N GLU A 375 15.26 -15.81 -22.44
CA GLU A 375 14.66 -15.45 -23.74
C GLU A 375 14.46 -13.92 -23.88
N SER A 376 14.15 -13.18 -22.80
CA SER A 376 14.20 -11.69 -22.73
C SER A 376 14.02 -11.15 -21.28
N PRO A 377 14.67 -10.05 -20.87
CA PRO A 377 14.49 -9.44 -19.54
C PRO A 377 13.11 -8.77 -19.41
N ARG A 378 12.33 -9.12 -18.36
CA ARG A 378 10.95 -8.63 -18.16
C ARG A 378 10.81 -7.59 -17.04
N PHE A 379 9.86 -6.66 -17.27
CA PHE A 379 9.44 -5.52 -16.46
C PHE A 379 9.18 -5.79 -14.97
N GLU A 380 8.60 -6.94 -14.64
CA GLU A 380 8.00 -7.28 -13.34
C GLU A 380 8.99 -7.21 -12.17
N HIS A 381 10.28 -7.37 -12.44
CA HIS A 381 11.33 -7.35 -11.44
C HIS A 381 11.79 -5.96 -11.07
N VAL A 382 11.78 -4.99 -12.00
CA VAL A 382 12.48 -3.74 -11.79
C VAL A 382 11.86 -2.92 -10.65
N ILE A 383 10.53 -2.81 -10.62
CA ILE A 383 9.83 -2.03 -9.58
C ILE A 383 9.87 -2.75 -8.23
N ARG A 384 9.59 -4.05 -8.20
CA ARG A 384 9.63 -4.82 -6.95
C ARG A 384 11.04 -4.83 -6.37
N ASP A 385 12.06 -5.11 -7.18
CA ASP A 385 13.44 -5.20 -6.73
C ASP A 385 13.99 -3.82 -6.33
N ALA A 386 13.57 -2.74 -7.02
CA ALA A 386 13.85 -1.36 -6.61
C ALA A 386 13.24 -1.05 -5.24
N VAL A 387 11.95 -1.33 -5.06
CA VAL A 387 11.25 -1.12 -3.78
C VAL A 387 11.92 -1.91 -2.67
N ARG A 388 12.30 -3.18 -2.91
CA ARG A 388 13.05 -4.01 -1.95
C ARG A 388 14.40 -3.39 -1.61
N ALA A 389 15.20 -2.99 -2.61
CA ALA A 389 16.51 -2.40 -2.38
C ALA A 389 16.41 -1.10 -1.56
N GLN A 390 15.47 -0.22 -1.92
CA GLN A 390 15.21 1.04 -1.22
C GLN A 390 14.67 0.80 0.20
N ALA A 391 13.80 -0.20 0.38
CA ALA A 391 13.30 -0.61 1.69
C ALA A 391 14.40 -1.21 2.58
N THR A 392 15.29 -2.02 2.02
CA THR A 392 16.46 -2.56 2.74
C THR A 392 17.44 -1.47 3.14
N ALA A 393 17.64 -0.45 2.30
CA ALA A 393 18.41 0.74 2.68
C ALA A 393 17.79 1.50 3.86
N LYS A 394 16.48 1.34 4.11
CA LYS A 394 15.75 1.87 5.28
C LYS A 394 15.62 0.87 6.44
N GLY A 395 16.33 -0.26 6.39
CA GLY A 395 16.39 -1.25 7.48
C GLY A 395 15.32 -2.33 7.46
N MET A 396 14.56 -2.46 6.36
CA MET A 396 13.59 -3.54 6.17
C MET A 396 14.25 -4.77 5.49
N ASN A 397 14.06 -5.95 6.07
CA ASN A 397 14.61 -7.19 5.54
C ASN A 397 13.51 -8.03 4.88
N PHE A 398 13.81 -8.62 3.72
CA PHE A 398 12.88 -9.50 3.01
C PHE A 398 13.35 -10.95 3.13
N PRO A 399 12.44 -11.93 3.15
CA PRO A 399 12.82 -13.33 3.04
C PRO A 399 13.59 -13.57 1.74
N ALA A 400 14.62 -14.42 1.81
CA ALA A 400 15.40 -14.77 0.63
C ALA A 400 14.47 -15.32 -0.46
N PRO A 401 14.68 -14.94 -1.74
CA PRO A 401 13.90 -15.51 -2.83
C PRO A 401 14.02 -17.03 -2.78
N ALA A 402 12.88 -17.72 -2.74
CA ALA A 402 12.88 -19.18 -2.66
C ALA A 402 13.64 -19.73 -3.88
N THR A 403 14.83 -20.28 -3.66
CA THR A 403 15.63 -20.94 -4.70
C THR A 403 14.85 -22.14 -5.20
N ALA A 404 14.59 -22.18 -6.51
CA ALA A 404 13.92 -23.31 -7.14
C ALA A 404 14.77 -24.58 -6.92
N PRO A 405 14.21 -25.68 -6.37
CA PRO A 405 14.82 -26.98 -6.58
C PRO A 405 14.78 -27.27 -8.09
N ALA A 406 15.86 -27.86 -8.62
CA ALA A 406 15.95 -28.26 -10.03
C ALA A 406 14.71 -29.07 -10.40
N ILE A 407 13.89 -28.56 -11.32
CA ILE A 407 12.74 -29.28 -11.84
C ILE A 407 13.30 -30.53 -12.52
N ALA A 408 13.07 -31.70 -11.92
CA ALA A 408 13.34 -32.97 -12.58
C ALA A 408 12.54 -32.99 -13.89
N ALA A 409 13.24 -33.23 -15.00
CA ALA A 409 12.66 -33.26 -16.33
C ALA A 409 11.39 -34.13 -16.35
N PRO A 410 10.33 -33.74 -17.09
CA PRO A 410 9.15 -34.56 -17.23
C PRO A 410 9.58 -35.92 -17.79
N THR A 411 9.30 -36.99 -17.03
CA THR A 411 9.44 -38.35 -17.51
C THR A 411 8.61 -38.52 -18.77
N GLU A 412 9.29 -38.86 -19.84
CA GLU A 412 8.75 -39.16 -21.17
C GLU A 412 7.51 -40.05 -21.07
N PRO A 413 6.39 -39.75 -21.76
CA PRO A 413 5.22 -40.61 -21.74
C PRO A 413 5.56 -41.95 -22.38
N ALA A 414 5.23 -43.03 -21.69
CA ALA A 414 5.43 -44.40 -22.16
C ALA A 414 4.83 -44.59 -23.56
N ALA A 415 5.63 -45.12 -24.47
CA ALA A 415 5.27 -45.40 -25.85
C ALA A 415 3.99 -46.26 -25.96
N PRO A 416 3.09 -45.99 -26.91
CA PRO A 416 1.89 -46.78 -27.10
C PRO A 416 2.21 -48.21 -27.52
N ALA A 417 1.51 -49.18 -26.92
CA ALA A 417 1.64 -50.60 -27.21
C ALA A 417 1.37 -50.92 -28.68
N ALA A 418 2.25 -51.73 -29.27
CA ALA A 418 2.16 -52.18 -30.66
C ALA A 418 0.92 -53.07 -30.88
N PRO A 419 0.31 -53.05 -32.09
CA PRO A 419 -0.86 -53.88 -32.39
C PRO A 419 -0.48 -55.36 -32.49
N LEU A 420 -1.29 -56.21 -31.84
CA LEU A 420 -1.22 -57.67 -31.96
C LEU A 420 -1.51 -58.10 -33.40
N ALA A 421 -0.47 -58.44 -34.15
CA ALA A 421 -0.59 -59.17 -35.40
C ALA A 421 -0.97 -60.63 -35.11
N GLY A 422 -2.25 -60.96 -35.30
CA GLY A 422 -2.73 -62.33 -35.32
C GLY A 422 -2.21 -63.07 -36.55
N SER A 423 -1.24 -63.96 -36.36
CA SER A 423 -0.79 -64.88 -37.39
C SER A 423 -1.79 -66.03 -37.50
N ILE A 424 -2.58 -66.01 -38.58
CA ILE A 424 -3.30 -67.18 -39.10
C ILE A 424 -2.25 -68.23 -39.47
N LYS A 425 -2.35 -69.42 -38.89
CA LYS A 425 -1.62 -70.62 -39.33
C LYS A 425 -2.55 -71.41 -40.24
N ASP A 426 -2.29 -71.37 -41.53
CA ASP A 426 -2.71 -72.40 -42.47
C ASP A 426 -1.63 -73.49 -42.55
N GLY A 427 -2.06 -74.75 -42.52
CA GLY A 427 -1.31 -75.90 -43.07
C GLY A 427 -0.93 -77.01 -42.09
N CYS A 428 -1.86 -77.92 -41.77
CA CYS A 428 -1.90 -79.28 -42.35
C CYS A 428 -3.16 -80.04 -41.90
#